data_AF-A0A354GVE0-F1
#
_entry.id   AF-A0A354GVE0-F1
#
_cell.length_a   1.000
_cell.length_b   1.000
_cell.length_c   1.000
_cell.angle_alpha   90.00
_cell.angle_beta   90.00
_cell.angle_gamma   90.00
#
_symmetry.space_group_name_H-M   'P 1'
#
loop_
_entity.id
_entity.type
_entity.pdbx_description
1 polymer ?
#
loop_
_entity_poly.entity_id
_entity_poly.type
_entity_poly.pdbx_seq_one_letter_code
_entity_poly.pdbx_strand_id
1 'polypeptide(L)'
;MSIELTDQQQHALDALGEDPARLVDPRTNAAYVLLPVELYESIREILEDDKQQKAIRSVGLRNAVGRMNEEVGLRSDFKTASRRTAGLVP
;
A
#
# COMPACT_ATOMS: atom_id res chain seq x y z
N MET A 1 -13.55 15.58 -16.68
CA MET A 1 -13.67 17.04 -16.62
C MET A 1 -12.27 17.61 -16.54
N SER A 2 -11.89 18.49 -17.47
CA SER A 2 -10.69 19.34 -17.36
C SER A 2 -11.08 20.69 -16.79
N ILE A 3 -10.17 21.34 -16.08
CA ILE A 3 -10.28 22.74 -15.68
C ILE A 3 -9.25 23.47 -16.53
N GLU A 4 -9.72 24.35 -17.41
CA GLU A 4 -8.84 25.17 -18.23
C GLU A 4 -8.33 26.36 -17.42
N LEU A 5 -7.05 26.70 -17.61
CA LEU A 5 -6.45 27.85 -16.96
C LEU A 5 -7.01 29.16 -17.55
N THR A 6 -7.20 30.14 -16.69
CA THR A 6 -7.44 31.53 -17.10
C THR A 6 -6.13 32.20 -17.53
N ASP A 7 -6.21 33.26 -18.34
CA ASP A 7 -5.03 34.03 -18.78
C ASP A 7 -4.16 34.51 -17.61
N GLN A 8 -4.80 34.94 -16.52
CA GLN A 8 -4.10 35.38 -15.31
C GLN A 8 -3.31 34.23 -14.66
N GLN A 9 -3.88 33.02 -14.64
CA GLN A 9 -3.21 31.84 -14.09
C GLN A 9 -2.08 31.38 -14.99
N GLN A 10 -2.27 31.42 -16.31
CA GLN A 10 -1.21 31.11 -17.27
C GLN A 10 0.00 32.04 -17.07
N HIS A 11 -0.24 33.35 -17.00
CA HIS A 11 0.83 34.32 -16.73
C HIS A 11 1.54 34.08 -15.38
N ALA A 12 0.82 33.67 -14.35
CA ALA A 12 1.41 33.36 -13.05
C ALA A 12 2.29 32.09 -13.11
N LEU A 13 1.90 31.08 -13.89
CA LEU A 13 2.72 29.89 -14.13
C LEU A 13 3.97 30.23 -14.94
N ASP A 14 3.84 31.04 -15.99
CA ASP A 14 4.96 31.43 -16.83
C ASP A 14 6.02 32.24 -16.05
N ALA A 15 5.61 32.97 -15.01
CA ALA A 15 6.50 33.73 -14.13
C ALA A 15 7.22 32.87 -13.07
N LEU A 16 6.76 31.65 -12.81
CA LEU A 16 7.28 30.77 -11.75
C LEU A 16 8.60 30.07 -12.14
N GLY A 17 8.93 30.02 -13.43
CA GLY A 17 10.16 29.41 -13.92
C GLY A 17 10.15 27.88 -13.82
N GLU A 18 11.21 27.30 -13.26
CA GLU A 18 11.39 25.84 -13.17
C GLU A 18 10.74 25.20 -11.93
N ASP A 19 10.31 26.01 -10.95
CA ASP A 19 9.70 25.48 -9.73
C ASP A 19 8.25 25.01 -9.98
N PRO A 20 7.85 23.83 -9.48
CA PRO A 20 6.51 23.31 -9.69
C PRO A 20 5.47 24.18 -8.96
N ALA A 21 4.47 24.64 -9.70
CA ALA A 21 3.46 25.55 -9.19
C ALA A 21 2.64 24.92 -8.06
N ARG A 22 2.42 25.70 -6.99
CA ARG A 22 1.62 25.28 -5.84
C ARG A 22 0.27 25.96 -5.88
N LEU A 23 -0.79 25.16 -5.81
CA LEU A 23 -2.16 25.62 -5.71
C LEU A 23 -2.64 25.45 -4.27
N VAL A 24 -3.16 26.51 -3.67
CA VAL A 24 -3.75 26.46 -2.31
C VAL A 24 -5.26 26.55 -2.45
N ASP A 25 -5.99 25.55 -1.96
CA ASP A 25 -7.45 25.62 -1.84
C ASP A 25 -7.81 26.52 -0.65
N PRO A 26 -8.40 27.71 -0.84
CA PRO A 26 -8.72 28.62 0.26
C PRO A 26 -9.80 28.08 1.21
N ARG A 27 -10.61 27.10 0.79
CA ARG A 27 -11.68 26.53 1.63
C ARG A 27 -11.14 25.50 2.63
N THR A 28 -10.15 24.71 2.22
CA THR A 28 -9.57 23.63 3.05
C THR A 28 -8.16 23.94 3.54
N ASN A 29 -7.55 25.00 3.01
CA ASN A 29 -6.14 25.34 3.16
C ASN A 29 -5.19 24.20 2.73
N ALA A 30 -5.66 23.28 1.89
CA ALA A 30 -4.86 22.21 1.35
C ALA A 30 -3.98 22.74 0.20
N ALA A 31 -2.71 22.34 0.21
CA ALA A 31 -1.76 22.66 -0.84
C ALA A 31 -1.64 21.49 -1.82
N TYR A 32 -1.72 21.80 -3.10
CA TYR A 32 -1.55 20.89 -4.22
C TYR A 32 -0.36 21.36 -5.06
N VAL A 33 0.28 20.42 -5.76
CA VAL A 33 1.36 20.72 -6.72
C VAL A 33 0.84 20.40 -8.11
N LEU A 34 0.98 21.35 -9.03
CA LEU A 34 0.66 21.14 -10.44
C LEU A 34 1.80 20.35 -11.08
N LEU A 35 1.48 19.20 -11.68
CA LEU A 35 2.44 18.36 -12.38
C LEU A 35 1.97 18.15 -13.83
N PRO A 36 2.88 18.11 -14.81
CA PRO A 36 2.57 17.62 -16.14
C PRO A 36 1.96 16.22 -16.06
N VAL A 37 1.03 15.92 -16.97
CA VAL A 37 0.30 14.64 -16.98
C VAL A 37 1.27 13.47 -17.14
N GLU A 38 2.28 13.61 -17.98
CA GLU A 38 3.30 12.59 -18.25
C GLU A 38 4.08 12.26 -16.97
N LEU A 39 4.41 13.29 -16.19
CA LEU A 39 5.11 13.13 -14.91
C LEU A 39 4.20 12.49 -13.85
N TYR A 40 2.94 12.90 -13.80
CA TYR A 40 1.96 12.30 -12.89
C TYR A 40 1.78 10.81 -13.18
N GLU A 41 1.58 10.42 -14.44
CA GLU A 41 1.38 9.02 -14.81
C GLU A 41 2.65 8.19 -14.51
N SER A 42 3.84 8.73 -14.77
CA SER A 42 5.11 8.06 -14.43
C SER A 42 5.24 7.81 -12.93
N ILE A 43 4.92 8.80 -12.09
CA ILE A 43 4.94 8.65 -10.63
C ILE A 43 3.85 7.68 -10.17
N ARG A 44 2.67 7.74 -10.79
CA ARG A 44 1.55 6.88 -10.45
C ARG A 44 1.87 5.41 -10.69
N GLU A 45 2.46 5.08 -11.82
CA GLU A 45 2.87 3.71 -12.17
C GLU A 45 3.82 3.14 -11.09
N ILE A 46 4.85 3.90 -10.73
CA ILE A 46 5.81 3.53 -9.67
C ILE A 46 5.08 3.30 -8.32
N LEU A 47 4.14 4.17 -7.95
CA LEU A 47 3.40 4.06 -6.70
C LEU A 47 2.40 2.89 -6.70
N GLU A 48 1.82 2.54 -7.84
CA GLU A 48 0.91 1.41 -7.99
C GLU A 48 1.68 0.08 -7.86
N ASP A 49 2.86 -0.03 -8.48
CA ASP A 49 3.75 -1.18 -8.34
C ASP A 49 4.16 -1.42 -6.88
N ASP A 50 4.52 -0.36 -6.17
CA ASP A 50 4.87 -0.40 -4.75
C ASP A 50 3.72 -0.91 -3.87
N LYS A 51 2.49 -0.51 -4.18
CA LYS A 51 1.28 -0.99 -3.47
C LYS A 51 1.06 -2.48 -3.72
N GLN A 52 1.22 -2.94 -4.96
CA GLN A 52 1.08 -4.36 -5.30
C GLN A 52 2.12 -5.22 -4.58
N GLN A 53 3.39 -4.80 -4.57
CA GLN A 53 4.44 -5.53 -3.85
C GLN A 53 4.16 -5.64 -2.35
N LYS A 54 3.68 -4.56 -1.72
CA LYS A 54 3.29 -4.57 -0.29
C LYS A 54 2.11 -5.51 -0.04
N ALA A 55 1.14 -5.56 -0.95
CA ALA A 55 0.01 -6.49 -0.86
C ALA A 55 0.46 -7.96 -0.96
N ILE A 56 1.32 -8.30 -1.93
CA ILE A 56 1.87 -9.66 -2.10
C ILE A 56 2.64 -10.08 -0.85
N ARG A 57 3.50 -9.20 -0.31
CA ARG A 57 4.26 -9.47 0.92
C ARG A 57 3.34 -9.74 2.11
N SER A 58 2.27 -8.97 2.25
CA SER A 58 1.27 -9.15 3.31
C SER A 58 0.57 -10.50 3.21
N VAL A 59 0.14 -10.90 2.01
CA VAL A 59 -0.49 -12.20 1.77
C VAL A 59 0.51 -13.34 2.02
N GLY A 60 1.75 -13.21 1.56
CA GLY A 60 2.82 -14.19 1.79
C GLY A 60 3.08 -14.42 3.28
N LEU A 61 3.18 -13.35 4.08
CA LEU A 61 3.32 -13.42 5.53
C LEU A 61 2.12 -14.12 6.18
N ARG A 62 0.90 -13.76 5.80
CA ARG A 62 -0.33 -14.36 6.34
C ARG A 62 -0.42 -15.86 6.05
N ASN A 63 -0.03 -16.27 4.84
CA ASN A 63 0.02 -17.67 4.44
C ASN A 63 1.12 -18.44 5.19
N ALA A 64 2.29 -17.83 5.42
CA ALA A 64 3.37 -18.44 6.18
C ALA A 64 2.97 -18.68 7.65
N VAL A 65 2.30 -17.71 8.28
CA VAL A 65 1.77 -17.84 9.64
C VAL A 65 0.71 -18.93 9.73
N GLY A 66 -0.18 -19.05 8.74
CA GLY A 66 -1.17 -20.12 8.67
C GLY A 66 -0.54 -21.51 8.69
N ARG A 67 0.48 -21.73 7.84
CA ARG A 67 1.20 -23.02 7.78
C ARG A 67 1.93 -23.34 9.07
N MET A 68 2.56 -22.35 9.71
CA MET A 68 3.24 -22.57 11.00
C MET A 68 2.25 -22.99 12.10
N ASN A 69 1.05 -22.41 12.13
CA ASN A 69 0.03 -22.79 13.10
C ASN A 69 -0.56 -24.19 12.83
N GLU A 70 -0.69 -24.58 11.56
CA GLU A 70 -1.17 -25.90 11.15
C GLU A 70 -0.17 -27.01 11.50
N GLU A 71 1.13 -26.81 11.24
CA GLU A 71 2.18 -27.76 11.63
C GLU A 71 2.35 -27.90 13.16
N VAL A 72 2.15 -26.82 13.91
CA VAL A 72 2.18 -26.84 15.37
C VAL A 72 0.96 -27.56 15.94
N GLY A 73 -0.23 -27.40 15.32
CA GLY A 73 -1.47 -28.09 15.69
C GLY A 73 -1.40 -29.61 15.49
N LEU A 74 -0.89 -30.07 14.34
CA LEU A 74 -0.71 -31.51 14.09
C LEU A 74 0.27 -32.18 15.06
N ARG A 75 1.29 -31.43 15.54
CA ARG A 75 2.26 -31.93 16.53
C ARG A 75 1.68 -32.01 17.95
N SER A 76 0.77 -31.11 18.33
CA SER A 76 0.10 -31.16 19.64
C SER A 76 -0.92 -32.30 19.74
N ASP A 77 -1.60 -32.61 18.64
CA ASP A 77 -2.64 -33.64 18.61
C ASP A 77 -2.03 -35.05 18.72
N PHE A 78 -0.88 -35.28 18.08
CA PHE A 78 -0.15 -36.55 18.19
C PHE A 78 0.38 -36.81 19.62
N LYS A 79 0.85 -35.76 20.31
CA LYS A 79 1.34 -35.85 21.70
C LYS A 79 0.22 -36.16 22.70
N THR A 80 -1.01 -35.74 22.40
CA THR A 80 -2.19 -35.96 23.24
C THR A 80 -2.76 -37.37 23.04
N ALA A 81 -2.76 -37.89 21.81
CA ALA A 81 -3.17 -39.26 21.51
C ALA A 81 -2.21 -40.31 22.12
N SER A 82 -0.90 -40.07 22.08
CA SER A 82 0.11 -41.02 22.59
C SER A 82 0.12 -41.17 24.13
N ARG A 83 -0.37 -40.18 24.89
CA ARG A 83 -0.50 -40.30 26.35
C ARG A 83 -1.70 -41.13 26.82
N ARG A 84 -2.73 -41.31 25.98
CA ARG A 84 -3.91 -42.11 26.35
C ARG A 84 -3.70 -43.62 26.24
N THR A 85 -2.69 -44.09 25.51
CA THR A 85 -2.41 -45.52 25.35
C THR A 85 -1.39 -46.08 26.35
N ALA A 86 -0.70 -45.24 27.11
CA ALA A 86 0.32 -45.66 28.08
C ALA A 86 -0.19 -45.80 29.54
N GLY A 87 -1.49 -45.63 29.78
CA GLY A 87 -2.09 -45.64 31.12
C GLY A 87 -3.02 -46.82 31.43
N LEU A 88 -3.05 -47.87 30.59
CA LEU A 88 -3.93 -49.02 30.80
C LEU A 88 -3.15 -50.33 30.67
N VAL A 89 -2.41 -50.68 31.72
CA VAL A 89 -2.02 -52.06 31.99
C VAL A 89 -2.36 -52.32 33.47
N PRO A 90 -3.18 -53.34 33.78
CA PRO A 90 -3.67 -53.62 35.13
C PRO A 90 -2.59 -54.07 36.11
#